data_AF-A0A2K8WW94-F1
#
_entry.id   AF-A0A2K8WW94-F1
#
_cell.length_a   1.000
_cell.length_b   1.000
_cell.length_c   1.000
_cell.angle_alpha   90.00
_cell.angle_beta   90.00
_cell.angle_gamma   90.00
#
_symmetry.space_group_name_H-M   'P 1'
#
loop_
_entity.id
_entity.type
_entity.pdbx_description
1 polymer ?
#
loop_
_entity_poly.entity_id
_entity_poly.type
_entity_poly.pdbx_seq_one_letter_code
_entity_poly.pdbx_strand_id
1 'polypeptide(L)'
;MSNQVISQTRLLEDAKSKTPTDCVKMEYVNFLFTDSPFLLHKDQLVKTIIDELQLDRNNVMTQVWEYSFPYTSKDNTNYVDSKIGMINHLWNTVDRSTESINTLLTDNDKLKIYDLFKHNTIYKDSGIAAIVKGLITAYNEIENNENAQYHFNTLKSRLYDTTDDYSQLEETERIVNEDLASATVTDILSDQNYSTYPESYSYIGNRVFYVYSFWARRQAEGNQDIVYLLLKQLDETLAPNQEEH
;
A
#
# COMPACT_ATOMS: atom_id res chain seq x y z
N MET A 1 -32.20 30.59 17.72
CA MET A 1 -31.69 30.21 16.38
C MET A 1 -31.84 28.71 16.23
N SER A 2 -32.26 28.21 15.07
CA SER A 2 -32.40 26.75 14.87
C SER A 2 -31.02 26.09 14.87
N ASN A 3 -30.94 24.83 15.31
CA ASN A 3 -29.70 24.04 15.31
C ASN A 3 -29.03 23.98 13.92
N GLN A 4 -29.83 24.14 12.87
CA GLN A 4 -29.39 24.18 11.47
C GLN A 4 -28.63 25.47 11.13
N VAL A 5 -29.03 26.61 11.68
CA VAL A 5 -28.32 27.89 11.51
C VAL A 5 -27.01 27.88 12.31
N ILE A 6 -26.99 27.24 13.48
CA ILE A 6 -25.78 27.09 14.31
C ILE A 6 -24.76 26.17 13.62
N SER A 7 -25.20 25.07 12.99
CA SER A 7 -24.28 24.17 12.26
C SER A 7 -23.72 24.82 10.99
N GLN A 8 -24.54 25.58 10.25
CA GLN A 8 -24.08 26.31 9.07
C GLN A 8 -23.11 27.44 9.41
N THR A 9 -23.32 28.12 10.54
CA THR A 9 -22.42 29.18 11.02
C THR A 9 -21.07 28.61 11.46
N ARG A 10 -21.06 27.44 12.13
CA ARG A 10 -19.82 26.72 12.46
C ARG A 10 -19.03 26.28 11.23
N LEU A 11 -19.70 25.73 10.22
CA LEU A 11 -19.05 25.34 8.95
C LEU A 11 -18.45 26.55 8.22
N LEU A 12 -19.10 27.72 8.29
CA LEU A 12 -18.62 28.98 7.72
C LEU A 12 -17.45 29.59 8.51
N GLU A 13 -17.40 29.39 9.83
CA GLU A 13 -16.27 29.81 10.66
C GLU A 13 -15.07 28.88 10.51
N ASP A 14 -15.28 27.57 10.38
CA ASP A 14 -14.23 26.58 10.05
C ASP A 14 -13.65 26.82 8.65
N ALA A 15 -14.47 27.20 7.68
CA ALA A 15 -14.00 27.58 6.34
C ALA A 15 -13.17 28.89 6.35
N LYS A 16 -13.43 29.78 7.31
CA LYS A 16 -12.70 31.05 7.47
C LYS A 16 -11.44 30.92 8.32
N SER A 17 -11.35 29.90 9.18
CA SER A 17 -10.19 29.65 10.04
C SER A 17 -9.09 28.84 9.34
N LYS A 18 -9.40 28.20 8.20
CA LYS A 18 -8.41 27.58 7.32
C LYS A 18 -7.56 28.65 6.65
N THR A 19 -6.30 28.75 7.07
CA THR A 19 -5.26 29.52 6.37
C THR A 19 -5.06 28.97 4.95
N PRO A 20 -4.60 29.78 3.98
CA PRO A 20 -4.30 29.37 2.59
C PRO A 20 -3.23 28.26 2.40
N THR A 21 -2.93 27.48 3.43
CA THR A 21 -2.02 26.33 3.40
C THR A 21 -2.69 25.03 2.92
N ASP A 22 -4.01 25.03 2.68
CA ASP A 22 -4.75 23.92 2.05
C ASP A 22 -4.72 23.99 0.50
N CYS A 23 -3.86 24.83 -0.10
CA CYS A 23 -3.77 24.96 -1.55
C CYS A 23 -2.89 23.85 -2.15
N VAL A 24 -3.52 22.88 -2.82
CA VAL A 24 -2.84 21.96 -3.74
C VAL A 24 -2.04 22.79 -4.76
N LYS A 25 -0.72 22.58 -4.85
CA LYS A 25 0.07 23.31 -5.84
C LYS A 25 -0.37 22.90 -7.24
N MET A 26 -0.57 23.90 -8.11
CA MET A 26 -0.97 23.67 -9.51
C MET A 26 -0.02 22.74 -10.26
N GLU A 27 1.27 22.72 -9.91
CA GLU A 27 2.24 21.78 -10.49
C GLU A 27 1.88 20.30 -10.24
N TYR A 28 1.32 19.96 -9.07
CA TYR A 28 0.91 18.59 -8.73
C TYR A 28 -0.38 18.20 -9.43
N VAL A 29 -1.30 19.15 -9.61
CA VAL A 29 -2.50 18.95 -10.42
C VAL A 29 -2.13 18.79 -11.88
N ASN A 30 -1.24 19.65 -12.41
CA ASN A 30 -0.81 19.62 -13.80
C ASN A 30 -0.11 18.30 -14.14
N PHE A 31 0.70 17.75 -13.23
CA PHE A 31 1.34 16.44 -13.39
C PHE A 31 0.31 15.34 -13.75
N LEU A 32 -0.88 15.34 -13.12
CA LEU A 32 -1.95 14.36 -13.40
C LEU A 32 -2.55 14.46 -14.80
N PHE A 33 -2.31 15.55 -15.54
CA PHE A 33 -2.85 15.77 -16.88
C PHE A 33 -1.75 15.83 -17.96
N THR A 34 -0.49 16.02 -17.57
CA THR A 34 0.63 16.25 -18.50
C THR A 34 1.66 15.14 -18.46
N ASP A 35 2.09 14.74 -17.27
CA ASP A 35 3.21 13.81 -17.06
C ASP A 35 2.73 12.38 -16.76
N SER A 36 1.58 12.23 -16.10
CA SER A 36 0.96 10.94 -15.81
C SER A 36 -0.56 11.09 -15.83
N PRO A 37 -1.21 10.98 -17.01
CA PRO A 37 -2.66 10.95 -17.07
C PRO A 37 -3.16 9.68 -16.39
N PHE A 38 -3.49 9.81 -15.10
CA PHE A 38 -3.78 8.73 -14.13
C PHE A 38 -4.77 7.68 -14.67
N LEU A 39 -5.77 8.14 -15.45
CA LEU A 39 -6.80 7.27 -16.03
C LEU A 39 -6.42 6.68 -17.40
N LEU A 40 -5.42 7.23 -18.09
CA LEU A 40 -5.07 6.87 -19.48
C LEU A 40 -3.74 6.10 -19.59
N HIS A 41 -2.77 6.35 -18.71
CA HIS A 41 -1.42 5.77 -18.78
C HIS A 41 -0.96 5.27 -17.40
N LYS A 42 -1.47 4.11 -17.00
CA LYS A 42 -1.21 3.52 -15.67
C LYS A 42 0.24 3.08 -15.50
N ASP A 43 0.91 2.73 -16.59
CA ASP A 43 2.35 2.50 -16.63
C ASP A 43 3.15 3.76 -16.28
N GLN A 44 2.75 4.94 -16.78
CA GLN A 44 3.43 6.19 -16.43
C GLN A 44 3.19 6.58 -14.97
N LEU A 45 2.01 6.26 -14.42
CA LEU A 45 1.74 6.40 -13.00
C LEU A 45 2.67 5.51 -12.16
N VAL A 46 2.76 4.22 -12.49
CA VAL A 46 3.64 3.29 -11.77
C VAL A 46 5.10 3.71 -11.90
N LYS A 47 5.53 4.14 -13.09
CA LYS A 47 6.88 4.68 -13.28
C LYS A 47 7.14 5.91 -12.40
N THR A 48 6.18 6.83 -12.32
CA THR A 48 6.31 7.99 -11.42
C THR A 48 6.43 7.54 -9.96
N ILE A 49 5.64 6.55 -9.52
CA ILE A 49 5.76 6.01 -8.17
C ILE A 49 7.16 5.44 -7.94
N ILE A 50 7.69 4.66 -8.88
CA ILE A 50 9.05 4.11 -8.80
C ILE A 50 10.09 5.24 -8.66
N ASP A 51 9.99 6.27 -9.49
CA ASP A 51 10.94 7.39 -9.54
C ASP A 51 10.88 8.28 -8.28
N GLU A 52 9.66 8.63 -7.84
CA GLU A 52 9.46 9.52 -6.68
C GLU A 52 9.79 8.82 -5.35
N LEU A 53 9.55 7.51 -5.26
CA LEU A 53 9.97 6.68 -4.12
C LEU A 53 11.45 6.26 -4.21
N GLN A 54 12.09 6.48 -5.36
CA GLN A 54 13.50 6.19 -5.62
C GLN A 54 13.83 4.72 -5.34
N LEU A 55 13.00 3.80 -5.88
CA LEU A 55 13.10 2.37 -5.59
C LEU A 55 14.37 1.71 -6.17
N ASP A 56 15.15 2.43 -6.95
CA ASP A 56 16.51 2.04 -7.38
C ASP A 56 17.56 2.21 -6.26
N ARG A 57 17.22 2.93 -5.19
CA ARG A 57 18.10 3.20 -4.04
C ARG A 57 17.39 3.16 -2.68
N ASN A 58 16.16 2.69 -2.63
CA ASN A 58 15.34 2.56 -1.43
C ASN A 58 14.52 1.26 -1.46
N ASN A 59 14.14 0.80 -0.26
CA ASN A 59 13.23 -0.31 -0.10
C ASN A 59 11.77 0.17 -0.07
N VAL A 60 10.87 -0.56 -0.73
CA VAL A 60 9.44 -0.23 -0.77
C VAL A 60 8.83 -0.13 0.63
N MET A 61 9.29 -0.97 1.56
CA MET A 61 8.77 -0.97 2.92
C MET A 61 9.31 0.16 3.81
N THR A 62 10.44 0.77 3.44
CA THR A 62 10.87 2.03 4.06
C THR A 62 9.91 3.14 3.67
N GLN A 63 9.45 3.14 2.41
CA GLN A 63 8.48 4.12 1.92
C GLN A 63 7.10 3.97 2.56
N VAL A 64 6.67 2.72 2.81
CA VAL A 64 5.46 2.42 3.56
C VAL A 64 5.55 2.94 5.00
N TRP A 65 6.67 2.73 5.69
CA TRP A 65 6.74 3.06 7.12
C TRP A 65 7.13 4.51 7.43
N GLU A 66 8.07 5.09 6.70
CA GLU A 66 8.53 6.45 6.96
C GLU A 66 7.63 7.50 6.32
N TYR A 67 7.23 7.25 5.09
CA TYR A 67 6.47 8.20 4.27
C TYR A 67 4.99 7.84 4.20
N SER A 68 4.58 6.79 4.94
CA SER A 68 3.21 6.31 4.99
C SER A 68 2.61 6.06 3.60
N PHE A 69 3.42 5.62 2.62
CA PHE A 69 2.96 5.38 1.24
C PHE A 69 2.83 3.88 0.90
N PRO A 70 1.67 3.39 0.44
CA PRO A 70 0.45 4.16 0.20
C PRO A 70 -0.27 4.51 1.51
N TYR A 71 -0.69 5.77 1.65
CA TYR A 71 -1.48 6.21 2.80
C TYR A 71 -2.88 5.70 2.59
N THR A 72 -3.44 5.01 3.58
CA THR A 72 -4.65 4.21 3.39
C THR A 72 -5.70 4.43 4.47
N SER A 73 -5.47 5.38 5.39
CA SER A 73 -6.51 5.83 6.29
C SER A 73 -7.56 6.62 5.50
N LYS A 74 -8.83 6.50 5.90
CA LYS A 74 -9.94 7.28 5.31
C LYS A 74 -9.94 8.75 5.76
N ASP A 75 -8.96 9.16 6.55
CA ASP A 75 -8.83 10.55 6.97
C ASP A 75 -8.29 11.39 5.80
N ASN A 76 -9.23 12.06 5.13
CA ASN A 76 -9.03 12.95 3.99
C ASN A 76 -8.31 14.27 4.36
N THR A 77 -7.60 14.33 5.48
CA THR A 77 -7.19 15.60 6.11
C THR A 77 -5.73 16.00 5.87
N ASN A 78 -4.87 15.20 5.24
CA ASN A 78 -3.44 15.51 5.23
C ASN A 78 -2.81 15.71 3.84
N TYR A 79 -2.38 16.96 3.62
CA TYR A 79 -1.25 17.44 2.82
C TYR A 79 -1.01 16.84 1.42
N VAL A 80 -1.45 17.60 0.41
CA VAL A 80 -1.07 17.39 -0.99
C VAL A 80 0.06 18.37 -1.38
N ASP A 81 1.20 18.26 -0.70
CA ASP A 81 2.39 19.08 -0.93
C ASP A 81 3.47 18.37 -1.77
N SER A 82 3.15 17.20 -2.32
CA SER A 82 4.03 16.40 -3.18
C SER A 82 3.22 15.60 -4.21
N LYS A 83 3.88 15.11 -5.26
CA LYS A 83 3.26 14.18 -6.23
C LYS A 83 2.81 12.89 -5.57
N ILE A 84 3.59 12.34 -4.64
CA ILE A 84 3.24 11.16 -3.86
C ILE A 84 2.01 11.41 -2.97
N GLY A 85 1.93 12.58 -2.32
CA GLY A 85 0.74 13.01 -1.58
C GLY A 85 -0.50 13.09 -2.46
N MET A 86 -0.37 13.61 -3.69
CA MET A 86 -1.45 13.65 -4.67
C MET A 86 -1.88 12.25 -5.13
N ILE A 87 -0.92 11.37 -5.43
CA ILE A 87 -1.19 9.98 -5.81
C ILE A 87 -1.91 9.25 -4.68
N ASN A 88 -1.48 9.42 -3.43
CA ASN A 88 -2.15 8.89 -2.24
C ASN A 88 -3.58 9.38 -2.11
N HIS A 89 -3.79 10.70 -2.26
CA HIS A 89 -5.11 11.30 -2.19
C HIS A 89 -6.05 10.68 -3.23
N LEU A 90 -5.61 10.61 -4.49
CA LEU A 90 -6.39 9.96 -5.55
C LEU A 90 -6.65 8.50 -5.25
N TRP A 91 -5.63 7.74 -4.86
CA TRP A 91 -5.74 6.32 -4.57
C TRP A 91 -6.77 6.01 -3.47
N ASN A 92 -6.95 6.91 -2.50
CA ASN A 92 -7.97 6.80 -1.44
C ASN A 92 -9.39 7.17 -1.89
N THR A 93 -9.54 7.85 -3.03
CA THR A 93 -10.84 8.19 -3.61
C THR A 93 -11.32 7.20 -4.69
N VAL A 94 -10.41 6.38 -5.23
CA VAL A 94 -10.74 5.35 -6.22
C VAL A 94 -11.62 4.27 -5.57
N ASP A 95 -12.69 3.89 -6.25
CA ASP A 95 -13.47 2.71 -5.87
C ASP A 95 -12.59 1.46 -5.94
N ARG A 96 -12.48 0.73 -4.84
CA ARG A 96 -11.69 -0.50 -4.72
C ARG A 96 -12.56 -1.75 -4.70
N SER A 97 -13.83 -1.64 -5.10
CA SER A 97 -14.69 -2.80 -5.32
C SER A 97 -14.05 -3.77 -6.32
N THR A 98 -14.42 -5.05 -6.24
CA THR A 98 -13.95 -6.06 -7.18
C THR A 98 -14.27 -5.71 -8.63
N GLU A 99 -15.43 -5.10 -8.90
CA GLU A 99 -15.82 -4.64 -10.23
C GLU A 99 -14.93 -3.49 -10.73
N SER A 100 -14.66 -2.50 -9.88
CA SER A 100 -13.76 -1.40 -10.20
C SER A 100 -12.33 -1.89 -10.46
N ILE A 101 -11.77 -2.76 -9.60
CA ILE A 101 -10.42 -3.31 -9.80
C ILE A 101 -10.31 -4.08 -11.13
N ASN A 102 -11.31 -4.88 -11.47
CA ASN A 102 -11.35 -5.62 -12.74
C ASN A 102 -11.35 -4.71 -13.98
N THR A 103 -11.94 -3.53 -13.88
CA THR A 103 -12.02 -2.57 -14.99
C THR A 103 -10.88 -1.55 -14.98
N LEU A 104 -10.27 -1.31 -13.82
CA LEU A 104 -9.18 -0.36 -13.63
C LEU A 104 -7.91 -0.83 -14.36
N LEU A 105 -7.55 -2.10 -14.31
CA LEU A 105 -6.32 -2.61 -14.93
C LEU A 105 -6.64 -3.51 -16.12
N THR A 106 -6.56 -2.95 -17.34
CA THR A 106 -6.68 -3.74 -18.57
C THR A 106 -5.46 -4.65 -18.76
N ASP A 107 -5.56 -5.71 -19.56
CA ASP A 107 -4.42 -6.59 -19.81
C ASP A 107 -3.24 -5.85 -20.48
N ASN A 108 -3.53 -4.85 -21.33
CA ASN A 108 -2.50 -4.00 -21.91
C ASN A 108 -1.83 -3.10 -20.86
N ASP A 109 -2.57 -2.59 -19.86
CA ASP A 109 -1.99 -1.84 -18.75
C ASP A 109 -1.04 -2.73 -17.94
N LYS A 110 -1.47 -3.96 -17.63
CA LYS A 110 -0.66 -4.95 -16.90
C LYS A 110 0.65 -5.25 -17.63
N LEU A 111 0.60 -5.54 -18.94
CA LEU A 111 1.79 -5.83 -19.74
C LEU A 111 2.80 -4.68 -19.69
N LYS A 112 2.34 -3.44 -19.86
CA LYS A 112 3.21 -2.26 -19.79
C LYS A 112 3.81 -2.06 -18.41
N ILE A 113 3.02 -2.26 -17.35
CA ILE A 113 3.51 -2.18 -15.96
C ILE A 113 4.56 -3.26 -15.72
N TYR A 114 4.37 -4.49 -16.19
CA TYR A 114 5.34 -5.57 -16.03
C TYR A 114 6.64 -5.27 -16.78
N ASP A 115 6.55 -4.68 -17.97
CA ASP A 115 7.72 -4.28 -18.76
C ASP A 115 8.59 -3.23 -18.05
N LEU A 116 8.03 -2.45 -17.10
CA LEU A 116 8.83 -1.54 -16.24
C LEU A 116 9.80 -2.29 -15.32
N PHE A 117 9.58 -3.58 -15.07
CA PHE A 117 10.38 -4.38 -14.15
C PHE A 117 11.22 -5.47 -14.84
N LYS A 118 10.82 -5.94 -16.03
CA LYS A 118 11.49 -7.06 -16.73
C LYS A 118 12.96 -6.82 -17.07
N HIS A 119 13.37 -5.58 -17.25
CA HIS A 119 14.70 -5.22 -17.77
C HIS A 119 15.56 -4.47 -16.75
N ASN A 120 15.26 -4.61 -15.46
CA ASN A 120 16.06 -4.06 -14.36
C ASN A 120 15.90 -4.93 -13.11
N THR A 121 16.65 -4.58 -12.06
CA THR A 121 16.64 -5.30 -10.79
C THR A 121 15.69 -4.67 -9.76
N ILE A 122 15.00 -3.56 -10.09
CA ILE A 122 14.19 -2.78 -9.13
C ILE A 122 13.17 -3.68 -8.41
N TYR A 123 12.50 -4.59 -9.14
CA TYR A 123 11.51 -5.49 -8.55
C TYR A 123 12.09 -6.39 -7.44
N LYS A 124 13.34 -6.85 -7.60
CA LYS A 124 14.08 -7.65 -6.61
C LYS A 124 14.66 -6.75 -5.53
N ASP A 125 15.46 -5.77 -5.93
CA ASP A 125 16.33 -5.00 -5.06
C ASP A 125 15.57 -4.10 -4.09
N SER A 126 14.43 -3.55 -4.51
CA SER A 126 13.56 -2.73 -3.64
C SER A 126 12.71 -3.53 -2.67
N GLY A 127 12.74 -4.88 -2.75
CA GLY A 127 11.93 -5.77 -1.92
C GLY A 127 10.48 -5.97 -2.38
N ILE A 128 10.07 -5.45 -3.55
CA ILE A 128 8.72 -5.68 -4.07
C ILE A 128 8.46 -7.18 -4.27
N ALA A 129 9.41 -7.93 -4.83
CA ALA A 129 9.28 -9.37 -5.04
C ALA A 129 9.03 -10.12 -3.71
N ALA A 130 9.80 -9.78 -2.66
CA ALA A 130 9.63 -10.36 -1.33
C ALA A 130 8.25 -10.03 -0.74
N ILE A 131 7.78 -8.79 -0.88
CA ILE A 131 6.45 -8.38 -0.41
C ILE A 131 5.33 -9.08 -1.18
N VAL A 132 5.41 -9.15 -2.50
CA VAL A 132 4.41 -9.84 -3.34
C VAL A 132 4.31 -11.31 -2.93
N LYS A 133 5.46 -11.99 -2.82
CA LYS A 133 5.50 -13.39 -2.38
C LYS A 133 4.98 -13.56 -0.96
N GLY A 134 5.37 -12.69 -0.03
CA GLY A 134 4.87 -12.68 1.34
C GLY A 134 3.36 -12.50 1.42
N LEU A 135 2.78 -11.58 0.63
CA LEU A 135 1.34 -11.38 0.52
C LEU A 135 0.63 -12.64 0.01
N ILE A 136 1.13 -13.26 -1.07
CA ILE A 136 0.56 -14.50 -1.62
C ILE A 136 0.62 -15.63 -0.60
N THR A 137 1.76 -15.82 0.06
CA THR A 137 1.94 -16.87 1.07
C THR A 137 1.02 -16.65 2.27
N ALA A 138 0.95 -15.43 2.81
CA ALA A 138 0.09 -15.13 3.95
C ALA A 138 -1.40 -15.32 3.62
N TYR A 139 -1.86 -14.96 2.42
CA TYR A 139 -3.23 -15.24 1.99
C TYR A 139 -3.50 -16.75 2.01
N ASN A 140 -2.61 -17.55 1.43
CA ASN A 140 -2.78 -19.00 1.40
C ASN A 140 -2.80 -19.60 2.81
N GLU A 141 -2.01 -19.06 3.75
CA GLU A 141 -2.05 -19.48 5.16
C GLU A 141 -3.37 -19.11 5.83
N ILE A 142 -3.86 -17.88 5.67
CA ILE A 142 -5.13 -17.42 6.25
C ILE A 142 -6.31 -18.27 5.74
N GLU A 143 -6.32 -18.63 4.46
CA GLU A 143 -7.43 -19.37 3.84
C GLU A 143 -7.36 -20.88 4.07
N ASN A 144 -6.16 -21.47 4.21
CA ASN A 144 -5.99 -22.93 4.24
C ASN A 144 -5.45 -23.49 5.57
N ASN A 145 -5.16 -22.66 6.57
CA ASN A 145 -4.69 -23.10 7.88
C ASN A 145 -5.61 -22.60 9.00
N GLU A 146 -6.29 -23.52 9.69
CA GLU A 146 -7.27 -23.21 10.74
C GLU A 146 -6.67 -22.36 11.88
N ASN A 147 -5.41 -22.60 12.26
CA ASN A 147 -4.76 -21.84 13.34
C ASN A 147 -4.44 -20.40 12.89
N ALA A 148 -3.88 -20.25 11.69
CA ALA A 148 -3.62 -18.94 11.12
C ALA A 148 -4.92 -18.14 10.93
N GLN A 149 -5.97 -18.80 10.44
CA GLN A 149 -7.30 -18.21 10.29
C GLN A 149 -7.88 -17.74 11.64
N TYR A 150 -7.73 -18.54 12.70
CA TYR A 150 -8.18 -18.18 14.05
C TYR A 150 -7.47 -16.93 14.58
N HIS A 151 -6.14 -16.90 14.54
CA HIS A 151 -5.36 -15.75 15.00
C HIS A 151 -5.66 -14.50 14.16
N PHE A 152 -5.69 -14.64 12.84
CA PHE A 152 -5.99 -13.54 11.92
C PHE A 152 -7.38 -12.94 12.19
N ASN A 153 -8.43 -13.77 12.31
CA ASN A 153 -9.79 -13.30 12.59
C ASN A 153 -9.90 -12.63 13.96
N THR A 154 -9.15 -13.09 14.94
CA THR A 154 -9.11 -12.50 16.29
C THR A 154 -8.47 -11.10 16.27
N LEU A 155 -7.44 -10.92 15.44
CA LEU A 155 -6.70 -9.65 15.32
C LEU A 155 -7.25 -8.70 14.26
N LYS A 156 -8.14 -9.18 13.38
CA LYS A 156 -8.57 -8.47 12.17
C LYS A 156 -9.02 -7.03 12.38
N SER A 157 -9.75 -6.75 13.46
CA SER A 157 -10.17 -5.37 13.77
C SER A 157 -8.99 -4.44 14.07
N ARG A 158 -8.01 -4.93 14.85
CA ARG A 158 -6.79 -4.18 15.20
C ARG A 158 -5.83 -4.03 14.01
N LEU A 159 -5.82 -5.03 13.12
CA LEU A 159 -5.06 -5.01 11.88
C LEU A 159 -5.65 -4.03 10.84
N TYR A 160 -6.97 -3.87 10.84
CA TYR A 160 -7.67 -2.96 9.93
C TYR A 160 -7.58 -1.50 10.38
N ASP A 161 -7.78 -1.28 11.68
CA ASP A 161 -7.84 0.04 12.31
C ASP A 161 -6.86 0.05 13.48
N THR A 162 -5.63 0.48 13.22
CA THR A 162 -4.60 0.59 14.24
C THR A 162 -5.03 1.62 15.26
N THR A 163 -5.22 1.17 16.49
CA THR A 163 -5.66 2.03 17.60
C THR A 163 -4.62 3.10 17.89
N ASP A 164 -5.05 4.31 18.31
CA ASP A 164 -4.14 5.34 18.85
C ASP A 164 -3.41 4.89 20.14
N ASP A 165 -3.82 3.75 20.73
CA ASP A 165 -3.16 3.12 21.87
C ASP A 165 -1.92 2.32 21.42
N TYR A 166 -0.75 2.93 21.62
CA TYR A 166 0.55 2.33 21.28
C TYR A 166 0.76 0.95 21.93
N SER A 167 0.24 0.71 23.15
CA SER A 167 0.43 -0.58 23.82
C SER A 167 -0.33 -1.72 23.13
N GLN A 168 -1.48 -1.40 22.52
CA GLN A 168 -2.25 -2.37 21.74
C GLN A 168 -1.62 -2.62 20.37
N LEU A 169 -0.97 -1.62 19.78
CA LEU A 169 -0.20 -1.79 18.54
C LEU A 169 0.97 -2.75 18.78
N GLU A 170 1.79 -2.52 19.81
CA GLU A 170 2.94 -3.36 20.14
C GLU A 170 2.52 -4.81 20.42
N GLU A 171 1.45 -5.02 21.18
CA GLU A 171 0.93 -6.37 21.44
C GLU A 171 0.37 -7.02 20.18
N THR A 172 -0.27 -6.26 19.28
CA THR A 172 -0.76 -6.79 18.01
C THR A 172 0.41 -7.18 17.11
N GLU A 173 1.44 -6.34 17.00
CA GLU A 173 2.67 -6.66 16.28
C GLU A 173 3.34 -7.92 16.85
N ARG A 174 3.43 -8.05 18.18
CA ARG A 174 3.97 -9.24 18.82
C ARG A 174 3.19 -10.51 18.43
N ILE A 175 1.87 -10.52 18.60
CA ILE A 175 1.05 -11.70 18.26
C ILE A 175 1.16 -12.02 16.77
N VAL A 176 1.19 -11.01 15.91
CA VAL A 176 1.37 -11.22 14.47
C VAL A 176 2.70 -11.94 14.19
N ASN A 177 3.79 -11.49 14.81
CA ASN A 177 5.11 -12.03 14.58
C ASN A 177 5.37 -13.39 15.25
N GLU A 178 4.79 -13.64 16.42
CA GLU A 178 5.06 -14.84 17.21
C GLU A 178 4.05 -15.97 16.99
N ASP A 179 2.77 -15.62 16.80
CA ASP A 179 1.67 -16.60 16.83
C ASP A 179 0.98 -16.79 15.47
N LEU A 180 0.93 -15.75 14.64
CA LEU A 180 0.25 -15.78 13.34
C LEU A 180 1.19 -16.10 12.18
N ALA A 181 2.34 -15.40 12.11
CA ALA A 181 3.26 -15.52 10.99
C ALA A 181 4.01 -16.84 11.01
N SER A 182 3.95 -17.57 9.89
CA SER A 182 4.76 -18.77 9.75
C SER A 182 6.25 -18.44 9.57
N ALA A 183 7.09 -19.44 9.81
CA ALA A 183 8.52 -19.36 9.47
C ALA A 183 8.73 -19.10 7.96
N THR A 184 7.83 -19.59 7.10
CA THR A 184 7.91 -19.37 5.65
C THR A 184 7.68 -17.91 5.29
N VAL A 185 6.63 -17.28 5.84
CA VAL A 185 6.37 -15.85 5.64
C VAL A 185 7.53 -15.01 6.17
N THR A 186 8.03 -15.37 7.36
CA THR A 186 9.16 -14.71 8.01
C THR A 186 10.43 -14.79 7.16
N ASP A 187 10.77 -15.98 6.63
CA ASP A 187 11.94 -16.17 5.77
C ASP A 187 11.85 -15.38 4.46
N ILE A 188 10.68 -15.39 3.79
CA ILE A 188 10.42 -14.60 2.59
C ILE A 188 10.66 -13.10 2.86
N LEU A 189 10.24 -12.59 4.02
CA LEU A 189 10.31 -11.17 4.37
C LEU A 189 11.61 -10.76 5.09
N SER A 190 12.54 -11.69 5.28
CA SER A 190 13.83 -11.44 5.94
C SER A 190 14.73 -10.49 5.16
N ASP A 191 15.71 -9.89 5.84
CA ASP A 191 16.60 -8.88 5.27
C ASP A 191 17.43 -9.36 4.08
N GLN A 192 17.67 -10.67 3.94
CA GLN A 192 18.40 -11.24 2.82
C GLN A 192 17.68 -11.05 1.46
N ASN A 193 16.37 -10.81 1.48
CA ASN A 193 15.55 -10.60 0.29
C ASN A 193 15.31 -9.12 -0.03
N TYR A 194 16.08 -8.22 0.61
CA TYR A 194 16.02 -6.77 0.41
C TYR A 194 17.44 -6.24 0.19
N SER A 195 17.58 -5.21 -0.65
CA SER A 195 18.87 -4.53 -0.75
C SER A 195 19.15 -3.72 0.50
N THR A 196 20.42 -3.67 0.90
CA THR A 196 20.86 -2.85 2.02
C THR A 196 21.20 -1.45 1.51
N TYR A 197 20.30 -0.50 1.71
CA TYR A 197 20.56 0.91 1.44
C TYR A 197 20.88 1.65 2.75
N PRO A 198 21.84 2.60 2.75
CA PRO A 198 21.96 3.57 3.83
C PRO A 198 20.60 4.26 3.97
N GLU A 199 20.02 4.31 5.18
CA GLU A 199 18.70 4.90 5.46
C GLU A 199 17.48 4.01 5.15
N SER A 200 17.65 2.70 4.89
CA SER A 200 16.49 1.79 4.83
C SER A 200 15.99 1.40 6.23
N TYR A 201 14.95 2.08 6.73
CA TYR A 201 14.31 1.78 8.03
C TYR A 201 13.18 0.73 7.96
N SER A 202 13.42 -0.37 7.26
CA SER A 202 12.47 -1.49 7.22
C SER A 202 13.06 -2.69 7.96
N TYR A 203 12.35 -3.20 8.98
CA TYR A 203 12.73 -4.43 9.70
C TYR A 203 11.68 -5.53 9.51
N ILE A 204 12.09 -6.78 9.75
CA ILE A 204 11.26 -7.97 9.51
C ILE A 204 9.87 -7.88 10.14
N GLY A 205 9.77 -7.49 11.41
CA GLY A 205 8.50 -7.40 12.12
C GLY A 205 7.51 -6.45 11.46
N ASN A 206 8.01 -5.34 10.95
CA ASN A 206 7.28 -4.33 10.21
C ASN A 206 6.75 -4.84 8.86
N ARG A 207 7.52 -5.68 8.19
CA ARG A 207 7.13 -6.28 6.90
C ARG A 207 6.07 -7.35 7.11
N VAL A 208 6.23 -8.18 8.13
CA VAL A 208 5.27 -9.22 8.52
C VAL A 208 3.94 -8.56 8.93
N PHE A 209 3.97 -7.56 9.81
CA PHE A 209 2.77 -6.82 10.21
C PHE A 209 2.04 -6.18 9.03
N TYR A 210 2.79 -5.57 8.09
CA TYR A 210 2.21 -4.99 6.89
C TYR A 210 1.43 -6.02 6.05
N VAL A 211 1.98 -7.22 5.85
CA VAL A 211 1.34 -8.26 5.03
C VAL A 211 -0.01 -8.71 5.62
N TYR A 212 -0.11 -8.90 6.94
CA TYR A 212 -1.37 -9.29 7.57
C TYR A 212 -2.37 -8.13 7.68
N SER A 213 -1.90 -6.91 7.97
CA SER A 213 -2.78 -5.72 7.96
C SER A 213 -3.32 -5.39 6.57
N PHE A 214 -2.53 -5.62 5.52
CA PHE A 214 -2.99 -5.54 4.14
C PHE A 214 -4.19 -6.46 3.90
N TRP A 215 -4.10 -7.75 4.27
CA TRP A 215 -5.19 -8.70 4.07
C TRP A 215 -6.42 -8.39 4.92
N ALA A 216 -6.24 -7.91 6.16
CA ALA A 216 -7.35 -7.47 6.99
C ALA A 216 -8.16 -6.36 6.29
N ARG A 217 -7.47 -5.42 5.63
CA ARG A 217 -8.08 -4.38 4.81
C ARG A 217 -8.76 -4.89 3.56
N ARG A 218 -8.10 -5.75 2.77
CA ARG A 218 -8.70 -6.30 1.55
C ARG A 218 -9.96 -7.13 1.85
N GLN A 219 -9.99 -7.84 2.97
CA GLN A 219 -11.19 -8.52 3.45
C GLN A 219 -12.30 -7.55 3.85
N ALA A 220 -11.99 -6.46 4.55
CA ALA A 220 -12.96 -5.44 4.92
C ALA A 220 -13.55 -4.72 3.69
N GLU A 221 -12.75 -4.54 2.64
CA GLU A 221 -13.17 -3.96 1.35
C GLU A 221 -13.88 -4.97 0.42
N GLY A 222 -13.87 -6.27 0.75
CA GLY A 222 -14.51 -7.32 -0.06
C GLY A 222 -13.81 -7.61 -1.39
N ASN A 223 -12.51 -7.32 -1.49
CA ASN A 223 -11.74 -7.41 -2.74
C ASN A 223 -10.51 -8.33 -2.65
N GLN A 224 -10.37 -9.11 -1.58
CA GLN A 224 -9.18 -9.95 -1.35
C GLN A 224 -8.86 -10.92 -2.49
N ASP A 225 -9.87 -11.59 -3.05
CA ASP A 225 -9.62 -12.67 -4.01
C ASP A 225 -9.12 -12.13 -5.35
N ILE A 226 -9.68 -11.01 -5.83
CA ILE A 226 -9.20 -10.38 -7.05
C ILE A 226 -7.78 -9.82 -6.88
N VAL A 227 -7.49 -9.25 -5.71
CA VAL A 227 -6.14 -8.75 -5.41
C VAL A 227 -5.14 -9.90 -5.33
N TYR A 228 -5.51 -11.02 -4.72
CA TYR A 228 -4.70 -12.24 -4.70
C TYR A 228 -4.38 -12.74 -6.11
N LEU A 229 -5.37 -12.80 -7.00
CA LEU A 229 -5.17 -13.21 -8.39
C LEU A 229 -4.23 -12.28 -9.16
N LEU A 230 -4.34 -10.96 -8.93
CA LEU A 230 -3.44 -9.98 -9.55
C LEU A 230 -2.00 -10.11 -9.03
N LEU A 231 -1.81 -10.33 -7.73
CA LEU A 231 -0.49 -10.55 -7.13
C LEU A 231 0.14 -11.83 -7.67
N LYS A 232 -0.62 -12.92 -7.76
CA LYS A 232 -0.16 -14.16 -8.40
C LYS A 232 0.25 -13.95 -9.85
N GLN A 233 -0.55 -13.25 -10.63
CA GLN A 233 -0.24 -12.96 -12.02
C GLN A 233 1.06 -12.16 -12.16
N LEU A 234 1.28 -11.17 -11.28
CA LEU A 234 2.51 -10.38 -11.23
C LEU A 234 3.73 -11.25 -10.90
N ASP A 235 3.65 -12.06 -9.85
CA ASP A 235 4.72 -12.97 -9.40
C ASP A 235 5.08 -13.98 -10.50
N GLU A 236 4.09 -14.68 -11.06
CA GLU A 236 4.30 -15.66 -12.13
C GLU A 236 4.93 -15.05 -13.39
N THR A 237 4.67 -13.76 -13.66
CA THR A 237 5.22 -13.05 -14.83
C THR A 237 6.65 -12.54 -14.60
N LEU A 238 6.98 -12.12 -13.38
CA LEU A 238 8.26 -11.45 -13.07
C LEU A 238 9.29 -12.35 -12.38
N ALA A 239 8.87 -13.39 -11.65
CA ALA A 239 9.76 -14.31 -10.94
C ALA A 239 10.81 -15.00 -11.83
N PRO A 240 10.51 -15.44 -13.07
CA PRO A 240 11.52 -16.04 -13.94
C PRO A 240 12.71 -15.13 -14.26
N ASN A 241 12.54 -13.80 -14.17
CA ASN A 241 13.61 -12.84 -14.44
C ASN A 241 14.55 -12.64 -13.23
N GLN A 242 14.34 -13.34 -12.11
CA GLN A 242 15.14 -13.19 -10.89
C GLN A 242 16.29 -14.20 -10.74
N GLU A 243 16.32 -15.24 -11.58
CA GLU A 243 17.33 -16.30 -11.57
C GLU A 243 18.49 -16.07 -12.55
N GLU A 244 18.40 -15.06 -13.44
CA GLU A 244 19.37 -14.86 -14.54
C GLU A 244 20.49 -13.83 -14.24
N HIS A 245 20.56 -13.23 -13.06
CA HIS A 245 21.58 -12.24 -12.69
C HIS A 245 22.18 -12.45 -11.28
#